data_AF-G7E110-F1
#
_entry.id   AF-G7E110-F1
#
_cell.length_a   1.000
_cell.length_b   1.000
_cell.length_c   1.000
_cell.angle_alpha   90.00
_cell.angle_beta   90.00
_cell.angle_gamma   90.00
#
_symmetry.space_group_name_H-M   'P 1'
#
loop_
_entity.id
_entity.type
_entity.pdbx_description
1 polymer ?
#
loop_
_entity_poly.entity_id
_entity_poly.type
_entity_poly.pdbx_seq_one_letter_code
_entity_poly.pdbx_strand_id
1 'polypeptide(L)'
;MSLSNDEFLQELGQLFKSPAGGTVFLTQKRYTFGADASSSTQSGYPCIIRATNGKKVKLSTLVQPSDSVSFQVKYAALLRTNMTTLRPKDRPARKKRVLLEGKGDKPQFIKVNREHKGQSAAAKALSKGKLPKVRGSARGAGHKMRQRTMKKRLESIEKLKKMRLLQLQRERAKRGIFPVSA
;
A
#
# COMPACT_ATOMS: atom_id res chain seq x y z
N MET A 1 -31.06 7.08 22.18
CA MET A 1 -30.81 8.17 23.15
C MET A 1 -29.99 9.25 22.45
N SER A 2 -30.31 10.52 22.66
CA SER A 2 -29.52 11.64 22.16
C SER A 2 -28.41 11.96 23.17
N LEU A 3 -27.17 12.07 22.71
CA LEU A 3 -25.98 12.25 23.54
C LEU A 3 -25.16 13.46 23.07
N SER A 4 -24.33 14.01 23.96
CA SER A 4 -23.32 14.99 23.57
C SER A 4 -22.26 14.37 22.65
N ASN A 5 -21.50 15.21 21.95
CA ASN A 5 -20.52 14.76 20.96
C ASN A 5 -19.45 13.83 21.57
N ASP A 6 -18.94 14.16 22.76
CA ASP A 6 -17.88 13.39 23.40
C ASP A 6 -18.41 12.10 24.05
N GLU A 7 -19.59 12.14 24.68
CA GLU A 7 -20.26 10.93 25.21
C GLU A 7 -20.59 9.95 24.09
N PHE A 8 -21.05 10.45 22.94
CA PHE A 8 -21.32 9.61 21.78
C PHE A 8 -20.08 8.83 21.33
N LEU A 9 -18.90 9.47 21.33
CA LEU A 9 -17.64 8.81 20.95
C LEU A 9 -17.22 7.77 21.99
N GLN A 10 -17.42 8.03 23.28
CA GLN A 10 -17.12 7.06 24.35
C GLN A 10 -18.01 5.83 24.24
N GLU A 11 -19.33 6.01 24.14
CA GLU A 11 -20.31 4.94 23.97
C GLU A 11 -20.09 4.17 22.66
N LEU A 12 -19.74 4.86 21.58
CA LEU A 12 -19.39 4.21 20.31
C LEU A 12 -18.13 3.33 20.46
N GLY A 13 -17.13 3.79 21.22
CA GLY A 13 -15.95 2.99 21.55
C GLY A 13 -16.29 1.73 22.35
N GLN A 14 -17.21 1.83 23.32
CA GLN A 14 -17.70 0.66 24.05
C GLN A 14 -18.46 -0.31 23.13
N LEU A 15 -19.24 0.23 22.20
CA LEU A 15 -20.00 -0.57 21.24
C LEU A 15 -19.08 -1.41 20.34
N PHE A 16 -17.93 -0.88 19.90
CA PHE A 16 -16.94 -1.63 19.13
C PHE A 16 -16.21 -2.71 19.94
N LYS A 17 -16.07 -2.53 21.26
CA LYS A 17 -15.42 -3.51 22.15
C LYS A 17 -16.33 -4.67 22.56
N SER A 18 -17.66 -4.53 22.38
CA SER A 18 -18.62 -5.57 22.76
C SER A 18 -18.33 -6.88 22.00
N PRO A 19 -18.00 -7.98 22.69
CA PRO A 19 -17.40 -9.18 22.09
C PRO A 19 -18.41 -10.14 21.42
N ALA A 20 -19.59 -9.68 21.04
CA ALA A 20 -20.58 -10.51 20.36
C ALA A 20 -20.62 -10.18 18.87
N GLY A 21 -20.40 -11.18 18.01
CA GLY A 21 -20.31 -11.08 16.54
C GLY A 21 -21.53 -10.47 15.86
N GLY A 22 -21.68 -9.15 15.97
CA GLY A 22 -22.75 -8.34 15.41
C GLY A 22 -22.20 -7.22 14.52
N THR A 23 -23.08 -6.64 13.73
CA THR A 23 -22.76 -5.52 12.85
C THR A 23 -23.13 -4.21 13.52
N VAL A 24 -22.17 -3.29 13.62
CA VAL A 24 -22.43 -1.91 14.03
C VAL A 24 -22.80 -1.09 12.80
N PHE A 25 -24.03 -0.60 12.78
CA PHE A 25 -24.54 0.30 11.75
C PHE A 25 -24.31 1.75 12.18
N LEU A 26 -23.64 2.51 11.33
CA LEU A 26 -23.43 3.95 11.47
C LEU A 26 -24.11 4.67 10.32
N THR A 27 -24.93 5.67 10.62
CA THR A 27 -25.56 6.52 9.62
C THR A 27 -25.26 7.97 9.91
N GLN A 28 -24.77 8.69 8.91
CA GLN A 28 -24.57 10.13 8.95
C GLN A 28 -25.51 10.77 7.93
N LYS A 29 -26.41 11.64 8.40
CA LYS A 29 -27.37 12.35 7.54
C LYS A 29 -27.36 13.83 7.87
N ARG A 30 -27.70 14.68 6.90
CA ARG A 30 -28.02 16.09 7.17
C ARG A 30 -29.24 16.15 8.08
N TYR A 31 -29.17 16.97 9.12
CA TYR A 31 -30.31 17.24 9.98
C TYR A 31 -31.18 18.32 9.33
N THR A 32 -32.42 17.97 8.99
CA THR A 32 -33.33 18.84 8.22
C THR A 32 -34.60 19.23 8.98
N PHE A 33 -34.79 18.74 10.20
CA PHE A 33 -35.99 19.00 10.99
C PHE A 33 -35.84 20.30 11.77
N GLY A 34 -36.73 21.28 11.53
CA GLY A 34 -36.70 22.60 12.18
C GLY A 34 -35.73 23.63 11.57
N ALA A 35 -35.09 23.31 10.44
CA ALA A 35 -34.39 24.30 9.65
C ALA A 35 -35.37 24.85 8.60
N ASP A 36 -35.89 26.05 8.82
CA ASP A 36 -36.56 26.79 7.76
C ASP A 36 -35.62 26.81 6.56
N ALA A 37 -36.15 26.44 5.39
CA ALA A 37 -35.38 26.24 4.16
C ALA A 37 -34.63 27.49 3.66
N SER A 38 -34.71 28.60 4.39
CA SER A 38 -34.17 29.93 4.09
C SER A 38 -32.79 30.24 4.71
N SER A 39 -32.24 29.45 5.65
CA SER A 39 -30.92 29.74 6.25
C SER A 39 -29.71 29.24 5.43
N SER A 40 -29.86 29.17 4.11
CA SER A 40 -28.74 28.94 3.21
C SER A 40 -27.93 30.22 3.04
N THR A 41 -26.67 30.25 3.51
CA THR A 41 -25.54 30.53 2.59
C THR A 41 -24.12 30.46 3.16
N GLN A 42 -23.84 30.49 4.48
CA GLN A 42 -22.42 30.60 4.91
C GLN A 42 -21.95 29.63 6.01
N SER A 43 -22.81 29.12 6.88
CA SER A 43 -22.38 28.38 8.09
C SER A 43 -22.45 26.85 8.01
N GLY A 44 -22.89 26.27 6.88
CA GLY A 44 -23.03 24.82 6.72
C GLY A 44 -24.23 24.23 7.48
N TYR A 45 -24.56 22.96 7.22
CA TYR A 45 -25.74 22.31 7.82
C TYR A 45 -25.35 21.36 8.96
N PRO A 46 -26.12 21.34 10.06
CA PRO A 46 -25.89 20.37 11.12
C PRO A 46 -26.12 18.95 10.59
N CYS A 47 -25.35 18.00 11.14
CA CYS A 47 -25.39 16.60 10.75
C CYS A 47 -25.80 15.74 11.95
N ILE A 48 -26.75 14.83 11.74
CA ILE A 48 -27.13 13.83 12.73
C ILE A 48 -26.39 12.53 12.45
N ILE A 49 -25.70 12.01 13.46
CA ILE A 49 -24.99 10.74 13.40
C ILE A 49 -25.70 9.77 14.33
N ARG A 50 -25.96 8.56 13.84
CA ARG A 50 -26.62 7.49 14.61
C ARG A 50 -25.80 6.22 14.55
N ALA A 51 -25.70 5.51 15.67
CA ALA A 51 -25.04 4.21 15.76
C ALA A 51 -25.96 3.19 16.42
N THR A 52 -25.99 1.96 15.89
CA THR A 52 -26.76 0.85 16.46
C THR A 52 -26.13 -0.50 16.15
N ASN A 53 -26.29 -1.49 17.02
CA ASN A 53 -25.89 -2.88 16.79
C ASN A 53 -27.06 -3.74 16.28
N GLY A 54 -28.06 -3.12 15.63
CA GLY A 54 -29.29 -3.78 15.18
C GLY A 54 -30.21 -4.27 16.31
N LYS A 55 -29.87 -3.99 17.56
CA LYS A 55 -30.59 -4.40 18.78
C LYS A 55 -31.10 -3.17 19.55
N LYS A 56 -31.12 -3.27 20.88
CA LYS A 56 -31.63 -2.22 21.79
C LYS A 56 -30.75 -0.97 21.85
N VAL A 57 -29.44 -1.08 21.59
CA VAL A 57 -28.52 0.06 21.65
C VAL A 57 -28.72 0.96 20.43
N LYS A 58 -29.18 2.19 20.67
CA LYS A 58 -29.38 3.24 19.67
C LYS A 58 -28.79 4.54 20.21
N LEU A 59 -27.65 4.93 19.67
CA LEU A 59 -26.95 6.17 19.99
C LEU A 59 -27.24 7.19 18.89
N SER A 60 -27.41 8.44 19.25
CA SER A 60 -27.52 9.54 18.29
C SER A 60 -26.88 10.80 18.84
N THR A 61 -26.25 11.58 17.97
CA THR A 61 -25.69 12.89 18.31
C THR A 61 -25.92 13.88 17.17
N LEU A 62 -26.06 15.16 17.52
CA LEU A 62 -26.24 16.26 16.58
C LEU A 62 -24.94 17.07 16.53
N VAL A 63 -24.27 17.04 15.39
CA VAL A 63 -23.00 17.75 15.18
C VAL A 63 -23.30 19.07 14.49
N GLN A 64 -22.96 20.17 15.17
CA GLN A 64 -23.01 21.50 14.60
C GLN A 64 -21.86 21.70 13.61
N PRO A 65 -22.04 22.57 12.60
CA PRO A 65 -20.99 22.80 11.59
C PRO A 65 -19.70 23.37 12.19
N SER A 66 -19.78 24.17 13.26
CA SER A 66 -18.63 24.71 14.01
C SER A 66 -17.71 23.62 14.56
N ASP A 67 -18.30 22.55 15.10
CA ASP A 67 -17.56 21.46 15.76
C ASP A 67 -17.30 20.27 14.82
N SER A 68 -17.68 20.40 13.55
CA SER A 68 -17.63 19.30 12.58
C SER A 68 -16.20 18.78 12.37
N VAL A 69 -15.22 19.68 12.25
CA VAL A 69 -13.82 19.33 11.98
C VAL A 69 -13.19 18.65 13.20
N SER A 70 -13.41 19.19 14.41
CA SER A 70 -12.88 18.62 15.64
C SER A 70 -13.49 17.25 15.93
N PHE A 71 -14.81 17.11 15.71
CA PHE A 71 -15.51 15.83 15.80
C PHE A 71 -14.96 14.82 14.80
N GLN A 72 -14.75 15.20 13.53
CA GLN A 72 -14.23 14.30 12.50
C GLN A 72 -12.85 13.75 12.82
N VAL A 73 -11.95 14.57 13.40
CA VAL A 73 -10.61 14.10 13.80
C VAL A 73 -10.70 13.02 14.89
N LYS A 74 -11.47 13.28 15.96
CA LYS A 74 -11.67 12.32 17.05
C LYS A 74 -12.36 11.05 16.56
N TYR A 75 -13.42 11.21 15.77
CA TYR A 75 -14.19 10.12 15.19
C TYR A 75 -13.34 9.25 14.25
N ALA A 76 -12.56 9.85 13.35
CA ALA A 76 -11.68 9.11 12.45
C ALA A 76 -10.57 8.35 13.19
N ALA A 77 -10.00 8.94 14.24
CA ALA A 77 -9.04 8.25 15.10
C ALA A 77 -9.68 7.02 15.76
N LEU A 78 -10.89 7.16 16.30
CA LEU A 78 -11.64 6.06 16.90
C LEU A 78 -11.92 4.93 15.89
N LEU A 79 -12.38 5.26 14.68
CA LEU A 79 -12.63 4.24 13.65
C LEU A 79 -11.36 3.47 13.26
N ARG A 80 -10.23 4.16 13.08
CA ARG A 80 -8.96 3.53 12.73
C ARG A 80 -8.48 2.56 13.82
N THR A 81 -8.65 2.92 15.09
CA THR A 81 -8.25 2.08 16.22
C THR A 81 -9.11 0.83 16.34
N ASN A 82 -10.41 0.92 16.05
CA ASN A 82 -11.34 -0.19 16.22
C ASN A 82 -11.48 -1.09 14.96
N MET A 83 -11.31 -0.56 13.75
CA MET A 83 -11.46 -1.30 12.48
C MET A 83 -10.12 -1.89 11.97
N THR A 84 -9.42 -2.64 12.82
CA THR A 84 -8.06 -3.15 12.53
C THR A 84 -8.04 -4.57 11.94
N THR A 85 -9.12 -5.33 12.06
CA THR A 85 -9.19 -6.77 11.72
C THR A 85 -9.43 -7.06 10.23
N LEU A 86 -9.39 -6.03 9.37
CA LEU A 86 -9.60 -6.18 7.93
C LEU A 86 -8.39 -6.79 7.24
N ARG A 87 -8.64 -7.64 6.22
CA ARG A 87 -7.57 -8.20 5.39
C ARG A 87 -6.76 -7.06 4.74
N PRO A 88 -5.43 -7.05 4.87
CA PRO A 88 -4.60 -6.06 4.21
C PRO A 88 -4.82 -6.04 2.70
N LYS A 89 -4.88 -4.83 2.11
CA LYS A 89 -4.95 -4.67 0.67
C LYS A 89 -3.71 -5.30 0.03
N ASP A 90 -3.92 -6.21 -0.92
CA ASP A 90 -2.86 -6.81 -1.74
C ASP A 90 -2.22 -5.72 -2.62
N ARG A 91 -1.29 -4.97 -2.03
CA ARG A 91 -0.48 -3.98 -2.75
C ARG A 91 0.71 -4.73 -3.36
N PRO A 92 0.94 -4.65 -4.68
CA PRO A 92 2.17 -5.19 -5.24
C PRO A 92 3.34 -4.52 -4.54
N ALA A 93 4.31 -5.33 -4.07
CA ALA A 93 5.43 -4.84 -3.28
C ALA A 93 6.12 -3.66 -3.98
N ARG A 94 5.85 -2.42 -3.52
CA ARG A 94 6.69 -1.28 -3.86
C ARG A 94 8.05 -1.57 -3.25
N LYS A 95 9.09 -1.56 -4.08
CA LYS A 95 10.48 -1.75 -3.65
C LYS A 95 10.73 -0.89 -2.41
N LYS A 96 11.09 -1.53 -1.28
CA LYS A 96 11.40 -0.87 -0.01
C LYS A 96 12.42 0.26 -0.28
N ARG A 97 11.98 1.50 -0.21
CA ARG A 97 12.87 2.63 0.05
C ARG A 97 12.98 2.68 1.56
N VAL A 98 14.17 2.42 2.07
CA VAL A 98 14.49 2.57 3.49
C VAL A 98 14.38 4.06 3.78
N LEU A 99 13.37 4.47 4.55
CA LEU A 99 13.44 5.73 5.27
C LEU A 99 14.38 5.46 6.44
N LEU A 100 15.54 6.12 6.44
CA LEU A 100 16.28 6.30 7.67
C LEU A 100 15.58 7.44 8.41
N GLU A 101 15.14 7.18 9.64
CA GLU A 101 14.64 8.24 10.51
C GLU A 101 15.79 9.19 10.82
N GLY A 102 15.72 10.38 10.23
CA GLY A 102 16.48 11.55 10.63
C GLY A 102 15.48 12.68 10.86
N LYS A 103 15.50 13.25 12.06
CA LYS A 103 14.80 14.49 12.39
C LYS A 103 15.29 15.60 11.44
N GLY A 104 14.37 16.38 10.87
CA GLY A 104 14.69 17.62 10.13
C GLY A 104 14.41 17.55 8.63
N ASP A 105 13.28 18.16 8.25
CA ASP A 105 12.95 18.84 7.00
C ASP A 105 13.55 18.40 5.64
N LYS A 106 12.60 17.96 4.79
CA LYS A 106 12.61 17.82 3.32
C LYS A 106 13.42 16.63 2.74
N PRO A 107 12.75 15.64 2.11
CA PRO A 107 13.45 14.55 1.43
C PRO A 107 14.06 15.05 0.11
N GLN A 108 15.34 15.38 0.13
CA GLN A 108 16.12 15.45 -1.10
C GLN A 108 16.44 14.03 -1.57
N PHE A 109 16.00 13.69 -2.79
CA PHE A 109 16.31 12.40 -3.41
C PHE A 109 17.77 12.39 -3.90
N ILE A 110 18.70 12.10 -3.00
CA ILE A 110 20.08 11.82 -3.37
C ILE A 110 20.14 10.41 -3.97
N LYS A 111 20.42 10.31 -5.27
CA LYS A 111 20.84 9.06 -5.90
C LYS A 111 22.23 8.73 -5.35
N VAL A 112 22.29 7.97 -4.25
CA VAL A 112 23.57 7.42 -3.79
C VAL A 112 24.03 6.43 -4.86
N ASN A 113 25.13 6.76 -5.55
CA ASN A 113 25.87 5.85 -6.40
C ASN A 113 26.19 4.60 -5.58
N ARG A 114 25.49 3.51 -5.90
CA ARG A 114 25.64 2.23 -5.22
C ARG A 114 26.83 1.48 -5.81
N GLU A 115 27.99 2.11 -5.73
CA GLU A 115 29.26 1.44 -5.99
C GLU A 115 29.52 0.51 -4.80
N HIS A 116 29.89 -0.74 -5.10
CA HIS A 116 30.29 -1.78 -4.15
C HIS A 116 29.22 -2.41 -3.24
N LYS A 117 28.01 -2.69 -3.75
CA LYS A 117 27.25 -3.85 -3.21
C LYS A 117 27.54 -5.06 -4.08
N GLY A 118 28.30 -6.02 -3.53
CA GLY A 118 28.71 -7.25 -4.20
C GLY A 118 27.58 -7.89 -5.00
N GLN A 119 27.93 -8.52 -6.12
CA GLN A 119 26.98 -9.15 -7.05
C GLN A 119 25.92 -9.91 -6.26
N SER A 120 24.64 -9.58 -6.48
CA SER A 120 23.52 -10.32 -5.88
C SER A 120 23.74 -11.83 -6.10
N ALA A 121 23.30 -12.68 -5.17
CA ALA A 121 23.50 -14.13 -5.28
C ALA A 121 23.05 -14.69 -6.64
N ALA A 122 22.00 -14.10 -7.24
CA ALA A 122 21.55 -14.41 -8.59
C ALA A 122 22.54 -13.98 -9.68
N ALA A 123 23.11 -12.79 -9.60
CA ALA A 123 24.16 -12.32 -10.52
C ALA A 123 25.45 -13.15 -10.39
N LYS A 124 25.81 -13.54 -9.16
CA LYS A 124 26.96 -14.41 -8.88
C LYS A 124 26.75 -15.85 -9.37
N ALA A 125 25.51 -16.35 -9.34
CA ALA A 125 25.17 -17.66 -9.90
C ALA A 125 25.21 -17.64 -11.43
N LEU A 126 24.73 -16.56 -12.05
CA LEU A 126 24.78 -16.37 -13.51
C LEU A 126 26.23 -16.26 -13.99
N SER A 127 27.10 -15.51 -13.33
CA SER A 127 28.53 -15.43 -13.71
C SER A 127 29.25 -16.77 -13.62
N LYS A 128 28.78 -17.69 -12.76
CA LYS A 128 29.20 -19.10 -12.71
C LYS A 128 28.49 -20.01 -13.73
N GLY A 129 27.76 -19.45 -14.69
CA GLY A 129 27.05 -20.20 -15.75
C GLY A 129 25.75 -20.88 -15.31
N LYS A 130 25.28 -20.67 -14.08
CA LYS A 130 24.09 -21.35 -13.55
C LYS A 130 22.81 -20.67 -14.03
N LEU A 131 22.01 -21.39 -14.84
CA LEU A 131 20.76 -20.90 -15.40
C LEU A 131 19.54 -21.11 -14.48
N PRO A 132 18.53 -20.22 -14.51
CA PRO A 132 17.28 -20.42 -13.77
C PRO A 132 16.56 -21.72 -14.16
N LYS A 133 16.06 -22.49 -13.16
CA LYS A 133 15.33 -23.73 -13.40
C LYS A 133 13.94 -23.46 -13.99
N VAL A 134 13.57 -24.21 -15.02
CA VAL A 134 12.22 -24.18 -15.62
C VAL A 134 11.27 -24.89 -14.65
N ARG A 135 10.11 -24.28 -14.37
CA ARG A 135 9.10 -24.83 -13.45
C ARG A 135 7.72 -24.82 -14.13
N GLY A 136 6.91 -25.84 -13.86
CA GLY A 136 5.55 -25.97 -14.37
C GLY A 136 5.43 -26.97 -15.51
N SER A 137 4.19 -27.39 -15.77
CA SER A 137 3.81 -28.37 -16.80
C SER A 137 3.88 -27.78 -18.21
N ALA A 138 3.97 -28.67 -19.21
CA ALA A 138 4.02 -28.30 -20.63
C ALA A 138 2.67 -27.80 -21.17
N ARG A 139 1.55 -28.25 -20.60
CA ARG A 139 0.17 -27.87 -20.96
C ARG A 139 -0.70 -27.81 -19.71
N GLY A 140 -1.79 -27.04 -19.74
CA GLY A 140 -2.75 -26.93 -18.64
C GLY A 140 -2.23 -26.16 -17.42
N ALA A 141 -2.69 -26.53 -16.23
CA ALA A 141 -2.34 -25.87 -14.97
C ALA A 141 -0.81 -25.88 -14.75
N GLY A 142 -0.20 -24.69 -14.69
CA GLY A 142 1.24 -24.51 -14.59
C GLY A 142 1.95 -24.07 -15.89
N HIS A 143 1.26 -24.10 -17.04
CA HIS A 143 1.82 -23.66 -18.33
C HIS A 143 2.26 -22.20 -18.33
N LYS A 144 1.47 -21.28 -17.74
CA LYS A 144 1.83 -19.85 -17.63
C LYS A 144 3.09 -19.62 -16.79
N MET A 145 3.32 -20.45 -15.77
CA MET A 145 4.55 -20.43 -14.97
C MET A 145 5.74 -20.98 -15.75
N ARG A 146 5.54 -22.02 -16.57
CA ARG A 146 6.56 -22.55 -17.49
C ARG A 146 6.99 -21.51 -18.50
N GLN A 147 6.06 -20.83 -19.17
CA GLN A 147 6.37 -19.75 -20.11
C GLN A 147 7.22 -18.64 -19.47
N ARG A 148 6.83 -18.19 -18.25
CA ARG A 148 7.59 -17.16 -17.51
C ARG A 148 9.00 -17.61 -17.14
N THR A 149 9.17 -18.84 -16.69
CA THR A 149 10.50 -19.36 -16.32
C THR A 149 11.38 -19.61 -17.53
N MET A 150 10.81 -20.10 -18.65
CA MET A 150 11.51 -20.23 -19.93
C MET A 150 11.98 -18.87 -20.46
N LYS A 151 11.12 -17.85 -20.44
CA LYS A 151 11.50 -16.50 -20.87
C LYS A 151 12.66 -15.94 -20.04
N LYS A 152 12.59 -16.03 -18.71
CA LYS A 152 13.69 -15.60 -17.82
C LYS A 152 15.00 -16.36 -18.07
N ARG A 153 14.90 -17.65 -18.43
CA ARG A 153 16.06 -18.48 -18.75
C ARG A 153 16.70 -18.06 -20.07
N LEU A 154 15.91 -17.77 -21.11
CA LEU A 154 16.39 -17.23 -22.39
C LEU A 154 17.08 -15.87 -22.21
N GLU A 155 16.45 -14.94 -21.49
CA GLU A 155 17.05 -13.63 -21.18
C GLU A 155 18.38 -13.77 -20.42
N SER A 156 18.50 -14.78 -19.54
CA SER A 156 19.74 -15.08 -18.83
C SER A 156 20.84 -15.61 -19.77
N ILE A 157 20.47 -16.44 -20.75
CA ILE A 157 21.38 -16.96 -21.78
C ILE A 157 21.90 -15.81 -22.65
N GLU A 158 21.03 -14.92 -23.13
CA GLU A 158 21.42 -13.76 -23.93
C GLU A 158 22.40 -12.85 -23.17
N LYS A 159 22.13 -12.60 -21.88
CA LYS A 159 23.05 -11.84 -21.03
C LYS A 159 24.42 -12.51 -20.92
N LEU A 160 24.47 -13.83 -20.74
CA LEU A 160 25.74 -14.56 -20.68
C LEU A 160 26.50 -14.51 -22.00
N LYS A 161 25.81 -14.66 -23.13
CA LYS A 161 26.42 -14.51 -24.46
C LYS A 161 27.01 -13.11 -24.64
N LYS A 162 26.26 -12.06 -24.27
CA LYS A 162 26.72 -10.67 -24.35
C LYS A 162 27.93 -10.41 -23.44
N MET A 163 27.90 -10.92 -22.21
CA MET A 163 29.03 -10.81 -21.29
C MET A 163 30.28 -11.49 -21.83
N ARG A 164 30.14 -12.71 -22.39
CA ARG A 164 31.25 -13.44 -22.99
C ARG A 164 31.81 -12.75 -24.22
N LEU A 165 30.94 -12.17 -25.07
CA LEU A 165 31.36 -11.37 -26.22
C LEU A 165 32.19 -10.15 -25.79
N LEU A 166 31.74 -9.43 -24.76
CA LEU A 166 32.47 -8.29 -24.20
C LEU A 166 33.81 -8.71 -23.58
N GLN A 167 33.87 -9.88 -22.93
CA GLN A 167 35.13 -10.43 -22.43
C GLN A 167 36.11 -10.73 -23.57
N LEU A 168 35.65 -11.38 -24.64
CA LEU A 168 36.46 -11.66 -25.82
C LEU A 168 36.94 -10.38 -26.51
N GLN A 169 36.10 -9.35 -26.61
CA GLN A 169 36.50 -8.05 -27.15
C GLN A 169 37.58 -7.39 -26.29
N ARG A 170 37.46 -7.46 -24.96
CA ARG A 170 38.48 -6.96 -24.03
C ARG A 170 39.79 -7.75 -24.13
N GLU A 171 39.72 -9.07 -24.25
CA GLU A 171 40.91 -9.91 -24.42
C GLU A 171 41.62 -9.65 -25.76
N ARG A 172 40.86 -9.45 -26.84
CA ARG A 172 41.40 -9.05 -28.15
C ARG A 172 42.10 -7.68 -28.09
N ALA A 173 41.45 -6.69 -27.47
CA ALA A 173 42.05 -5.36 -27.27
C ALA A 173 43.34 -5.42 -26.43
N LYS A 174 43.37 -6.26 -25.38
CA LYS A 174 44.58 -6.49 -24.57
C LYS A 174 45.70 -7.19 -25.32
N ARG A 175 45.38 -8.04 -26.30
CA ARG A 175 46.34 -8.70 -27.19
C ARG A 175 46.76 -7.83 -28.38
N GLY A 176 46.29 -6.59 -28.46
CA GLY A 176 46.61 -5.67 -29.57
C GLY A 176 46.00 -6.06 -30.92
N ILE A 177 45.06 -7.01 -30.95
CA ILE A 177 44.40 -7.47 -32.17
C ILE A 177 43.15 -6.60 -32.39
N PHE A 178 43.32 -5.52 -33.13
CA PHE A 178 42.23 -4.65 -33.55
C PHE A 178 41.58 -5.21 -34.83
N PRO A 179 40.26 -5.04 -35.02
CA PRO A 179 39.63 -5.43 -36.27
C PRO A 179 40.30 -4.65 -37.42
N VAL A 180 40.82 -5.38 -38.40
CA VAL A 180 41.28 -4.79 -39.66
C VAL A 180 40.06 -4.18 -40.32
N SER A 181 40.02 -2.86 -40.42
CA SER A 181 39.00 -2.13 -41.15
C SER A 181 39.10 -2.51 -42.63
N ALA A 182 38.03 -3.10 -43.16
CA ALA A 182 37.83 -3.26 -44.60
C ALA A 182 37.45 -1.92 -45.25
#